data_AF-A0A059JAC5-F1
#
_entry.id   AF-A0A059JAC5-F1
#
_cell.length_a   1.000
_cell.length_b   1.000
_cell.length_c   1.000
_cell.angle_alpha   90.00
_cell.angle_beta   90.00
_cell.angle_gamma   90.00
#
_symmetry.space_group_name_H-M   'P 1'
#
loop_
_entity.id
_entity.type
_entity.pdbx_description
1 polymer ?
#
loop_
_entity_poly.entity_id
_entity_poly.type
_entity_poly.pdbx_seq_one_letter_code
_entity_poly.pdbx_strand_id
1 'polypeptide(L)'
;MKFLAPSILALLGATTALAGECGWERTTEKVNGVLETGSHFQGTCGGDTTCVKNMCVPFVKPGEACSEMKPCRSPYYCDQGSRVCEKGDRKFDNEHCVNNNDCWNDICLNGICRKTDTCGSTSDCGEGKVCRFTRIKRNPLDLEKDVRACAAPDKSKYGEDCESNADCGKRRLPAPNVARRKGPNRRRPKPKKVQLQCRSGICLYPDQHLFNQAFYGWPCRKNAHCRSETCKASTYRHGKLTMKTCHYKERQS
;
A
#
# COMPACT_ATOMS: atom_id res chain seq x y z
N MET A 1 -53.84 -59.78 -9.96
CA MET A 1 -53.63 -58.32 -9.81
C MET A 1 -52.15 -58.06 -10.06
N LYS A 2 -51.77 -57.43 -11.19
CA LYS A 2 -51.38 -56.00 -11.26
C LYS A 2 -50.13 -55.74 -10.40
N PHE A 3 -48.97 -55.25 -10.84
CA PHE A 3 -48.47 -54.67 -12.09
C PHE A 3 -46.92 -54.79 -12.07
N LEU A 4 -46.30 -54.99 -13.23
CA LEU A 4 -44.92 -54.62 -13.51
C LEU A 4 -44.74 -53.10 -13.33
N ALA A 5 -43.67 -52.66 -12.68
CA ALA A 5 -43.19 -51.28 -12.80
C ALA A 5 -41.65 -51.27 -12.94
N PRO A 6 -41.12 -50.71 -14.05
CA PRO A 6 -39.70 -50.65 -14.35
C PRO A 6 -39.04 -49.34 -13.89
N SER A 7 -37.71 -49.38 -13.79
CA SER A 7 -36.76 -48.33 -14.16
C SER A 7 -37.12 -46.86 -13.92
N ILE A 8 -36.44 -46.23 -12.94
CA ILE A 8 -36.07 -44.81 -13.04
C ILE A 8 -34.55 -44.73 -12.84
N LEU A 9 -33.83 -44.93 -13.94
CA LEU A 9 -32.47 -44.43 -14.11
C LEU A 9 -32.61 -42.90 -14.16
N ALA A 10 -32.31 -42.22 -13.06
CA ALA A 10 -32.26 -40.77 -13.04
C ALA A 10 -31.09 -40.32 -13.93
N LEU A 11 -31.42 -39.88 -15.14
CA LEU A 11 -30.52 -39.09 -15.97
C LEU A 11 -30.07 -37.87 -15.16
N LEU A 12 -28.80 -37.87 -14.74
CA LEU A 12 -28.09 -36.66 -14.38
C LEU A 12 -28.02 -35.78 -15.63
N GLY A 13 -29.01 -34.90 -15.76
CA GLY A 13 -28.98 -33.81 -16.71
C GLY A 13 -27.78 -32.94 -16.39
N ALA A 14 -26.72 -33.09 -17.19
CA ALA A 14 -25.65 -32.12 -17.27
C ALA A 14 -26.27 -30.83 -17.83
N THR A 15 -26.73 -29.95 -16.95
CA THR A 15 -26.95 -28.55 -17.29
C THR A 15 -25.56 -27.93 -17.49
N THR A 16 -25.05 -28.04 -18.71
CA THR A 16 -24.02 -27.14 -19.21
C THR A 16 -24.66 -25.75 -19.26
N ALA A 17 -24.67 -25.06 -18.12
CA ALA A 17 -24.83 -23.62 -18.11
C ALA A 17 -23.72 -23.08 -19.02
N LEU A 18 -24.10 -22.50 -20.15
CA LEU A 18 -23.20 -21.80 -21.06
C LEU A 18 -22.43 -20.80 -20.20
N ALA A 19 -21.16 -21.10 -19.93
CA ALA A 19 -20.28 -20.17 -19.24
C ALA A 19 -20.15 -18.96 -20.14
N GLY A 20 -20.75 -17.84 -19.75
CA GLY A 20 -20.63 -16.59 -20.49
C GLY A 20 -19.16 -16.24 -20.61
N GLU A 21 -18.70 -16.07 -21.84
CA GLU A 21 -17.35 -15.60 -22.12
C GLU A 21 -17.18 -14.15 -21.65
N CYS A 22 -15.97 -13.77 -21.25
CA CYS A 22 -15.71 -12.46 -20.68
C CYS A 22 -14.25 -12.03 -20.84
N GLY A 23 -13.96 -10.77 -20.54
CA GLY A 23 -12.60 -10.27 -20.57
C GLY A 23 -12.08 -10.05 -21.99
N TRP A 24 -10.77 -10.16 -22.16
CA TRP A 24 -10.11 -9.95 -23.45
C TRP A 24 -9.51 -11.26 -23.93
N GLU A 25 -9.92 -11.70 -25.11
CA GLU A 25 -9.29 -12.81 -25.79
C GLU A 25 -8.25 -12.28 -26.77
N ARG A 26 -7.05 -12.87 -26.74
CA ARG A 26 -6.04 -12.63 -27.76
C ARG A 26 -6.20 -13.68 -28.84
N THR A 27 -6.56 -13.24 -30.04
CA THR A 27 -6.59 -14.09 -31.22
C THR A 27 -5.33 -13.85 -32.03
N THR A 28 -4.77 -14.91 -32.60
CA THR A 28 -3.63 -14.81 -33.51
C THR A 28 -4.07 -15.40 -34.83
N GLU A 29 -4.22 -14.57 -35.84
CA GLU A 29 -4.65 -14.98 -37.16
C GLU A 29 -3.52 -14.76 -38.16
N LYS A 30 -3.39 -15.69 -39.11
CA LYS A 30 -2.39 -15.58 -40.16
C LYS A 30 -3.01 -14.90 -41.37
N VAL A 31 -2.82 -13.59 -41.48
CA VAL A 31 -3.33 -12.79 -42.60
C VAL A 31 -2.20 -12.58 -43.60
N ASN A 32 -2.39 -13.04 -44.84
CA ASN A 32 -1.39 -12.93 -45.91
C ASN A 32 0.02 -13.46 -45.54
N GLY A 33 0.08 -14.53 -44.74
CA GLY A 33 1.36 -15.15 -44.35
C GLY A 33 2.04 -14.49 -43.14
N VAL A 34 1.57 -13.33 -42.68
CA VAL A 34 2.03 -12.63 -41.48
C VAL A 34 1.14 -13.03 -40.29
N LEU A 35 1.74 -13.30 -39.13
CA LEU A 35 0.96 -13.47 -37.90
C LEU A 35 0.50 -12.09 -37.41
N GLU A 36 -0.80 -11.84 -37.48
CA GLU A 36 -1.43 -10.68 -36.85
C GLU A 36 -2.01 -11.11 -35.50
N THR A 37 -1.76 -10.30 -34.46
CA THR A 37 -2.32 -10.55 -33.12
C THR A 37 -3.42 -9.52 -32.86
N GLY A 38 -4.65 -9.99 -32.78
CA GLY A 38 -5.82 -9.21 -32.39
C GLY A 38 -6.14 -9.39 -30.91
N SER A 39 -6.85 -8.43 -30.33
CA SER A 39 -7.51 -8.61 -29.03
C SER A 39 -8.97 -8.23 -29.15
N HIS A 40 -9.87 -9.16 -28.83
CA HIS A 40 -11.31 -8.93 -28.85
C HIS A 40 -11.85 -8.92 -27.42
N PHE A 41 -12.71 -7.95 -27.11
CA PHE A 41 -13.37 -7.87 -25.81
C PHE A 41 -14.64 -8.74 -25.83
N GLN A 42 -14.67 -9.79 -25.01
CA GLN A 42 -15.78 -10.74 -24.93
C GLN A 42 -16.90 -10.29 -23.96
N GLY A 43 -16.69 -9.22 -23.17
CA GLY A 43 -17.69 -8.67 -22.26
C GLY A 43 -17.28 -8.67 -20.78
N THR A 44 -18.19 -8.31 -19.89
CA THR A 44 -17.98 -8.35 -18.42
C THR A 44 -18.95 -9.31 -17.75
N CYS A 45 -18.49 -9.97 -16.68
CA CYS A 45 -19.36 -10.70 -15.77
C CYS A 45 -20.12 -9.74 -14.84
N GLY A 46 -21.34 -10.12 -14.46
CA GLY A 46 -22.25 -9.30 -13.65
C GLY A 46 -22.57 -9.91 -12.28
N GLY A 47 -22.99 -9.06 -11.34
CA GLY A 47 -23.58 -9.45 -10.07
C GLY A 47 -22.68 -10.31 -9.18
N ASP A 48 -22.97 -11.62 -9.15
CA ASP A 48 -22.33 -12.64 -8.31
C ASP A 48 -21.28 -13.48 -9.05
N THR A 49 -20.88 -13.04 -10.25
CA THR A 49 -19.88 -13.72 -11.07
C THR A 49 -18.70 -12.80 -11.39
N THR A 50 -17.52 -13.37 -11.61
CA THR A 50 -16.31 -12.65 -12.01
C THR A 50 -15.65 -13.35 -13.18
N CYS A 51 -14.84 -12.59 -13.92
CA CYS A 51 -14.14 -13.10 -15.09
C CYS A 51 -12.83 -13.78 -14.69
N VAL A 52 -12.73 -15.09 -14.94
CA VAL A 52 -11.50 -15.88 -14.74
C VAL A 52 -11.23 -16.67 -16.00
N LYS A 53 -10.04 -16.47 -16.59
CA LYS A 53 -9.62 -17.13 -17.84
C LYS A 53 -10.71 -17.08 -18.92
N ASN A 54 -11.22 -15.88 -19.15
CA ASN A 54 -12.27 -15.57 -20.12
C ASN A 54 -13.62 -16.28 -19.89
N MET A 55 -13.87 -16.78 -18.67
CA MET A 55 -15.15 -17.38 -18.30
C MET A 55 -15.75 -16.66 -17.09
N CYS A 56 -17.06 -16.44 -17.11
CA CYS A 56 -17.78 -15.98 -15.93
C CYS A 56 -17.98 -17.11 -14.93
N VAL A 57 -17.25 -17.02 -13.82
CA VAL A 57 -17.32 -17.98 -12.71
C VAL A 57 -18.02 -17.34 -11.51
N PRO A 58 -18.86 -18.09 -10.77
CA PRO A 58 -19.50 -17.57 -9.56
C PRO A 58 -18.50 -17.36 -8.45
N PHE A 59 -18.74 -16.35 -7.61
CA PHE A 59 -17.98 -16.19 -6.38
C PHE A 59 -18.31 -17.28 -5.36
N VAL A 60 -17.29 -17.69 -4.61
CA VAL A 60 -17.39 -18.63 -3.49
C VAL A 60 -17.97 -17.95 -2.27
N LYS A 61 -18.81 -18.67 -1.51
CA LYS A 61 -19.39 -18.15 -0.27
C LYS A 61 -18.39 -18.20 0.88
N PRO A 62 -18.58 -17.38 1.93
CA PRO A 62 -17.75 -17.46 3.13
C PRO A 62 -17.81 -18.87 3.75
N GLY A 63 -16.67 -19.41 4.16
CA GLY A 63 -16.53 -20.76 4.71
C GLY A 63 -16.37 -21.87 3.68
N GLU A 64 -16.49 -21.59 2.38
CA GLU A 64 -16.34 -22.60 1.32
C GLU A 64 -14.91 -22.63 0.75
N ALA A 65 -14.55 -23.77 0.16
CA ALA A 65 -13.24 -23.93 -0.48
C ALA A 65 -13.09 -23.02 -1.70
N CYS A 66 -11.97 -22.31 -1.75
CA CYS A 66 -11.67 -21.33 -2.78
C CYS A 66 -10.41 -21.72 -3.57
N SER A 67 -10.28 -21.18 -4.79
CA SER A 67 -9.13 -21.41 -5.67
C SER A 67 -9.02 -20.30 -6.72
N GLU A 68 -7.99 -20.33 -7.56
CA GLU A 68 -7.87 -19.40 -8.69
C GLU A 68 -9.07 -19.46 -9.64
N MET A 69 -9.68 -20.63 -9.80
CA MET A 69 -10.86 -20.85 -10.64
C MET A 69 -12.19 -20.64 -9.90
N LYS A 70 -12.12 -20.42 -8.58
CA LYS A 70 -13.28 -20.22 -7.70
C LYS A 70 -12.94 -19.13 -6.67
N PRO A 71 -12.95 -17.86 -7.08
CA PRO A 71 -12.52 -16.77 -6.22
C PRO A 71 -13.61 -16.36 -5.22
N CYS A 72 -13.18 -15.78 -4.12
CA CYS A 72 -14.07 -15.14 -3.14
C CYS A 72 -14.60 -13.80 -3.64
N ARG A 73 -15.84 -13.45 -3.25
CA ARG A 73 -16.37 -12.09 -3.45
C ARG A 73 -15.74 -11.15 -2.45
N SER A 74 -15.32 -9.95 -2.86
CA SER A 74 -14.95 -8.90 -1.90
C SER A 74 -16.13 -8.63 -0.94
N PRO A 75 -15.89 -8.51 0.39
CA PRO A 75 -14.59 -8.35 1.07
C PRO A 75 -13.88 -9.65 1.48
N TYR A 76 -14.35 -10.82 1.08
CA TYR A 76 -13.77 -12.12 1.44
C TYR A 76 -12.54 -12.44 0.58
N TYR A 77 -11.60 -13.21 1.13
CA TYR A 77 -10.40 -13.65 0.41
C TYR A 77 -10.19 -15.16 0.57
N CYS A 78 -9.43 -15.73 -0.37
CA CYS A 78 -9.06 -17.13 -0.29
C CYS A 78 -7.78 -17.29 0.55
N ASP A 79 -7.89 -17.86 1.76
CA ASP A 79 -6.72 -18.09 2.59
C ASP A 79 -5.81 -19.16 1.96
N GLN A 80 -4.51 -18.89 1.85
CA GLN A 80 -3.59 -19.80 1.16
C GLN A 80 -3.29 -21.07 1.97
N GLY A 81 -3.46 -21.03 3.30
CA GLY A 81 -3.24 -22.17 4.18
C GLY A 81 -4.45 -23.09 4.22
N SER A 82 -5.61 -22.54 4.59
CA SER A 82 -6.86 -23.31 4.73
C SER A 82 -7.54 -23.59 3.38
N ARG A 83 -7.23 -22.79 2.34
CA ARG A 83 -7.98 -22.76 1.06
C ARG A 83 -9.47 -22.53 1.26
N VAL A 84 -9.84 -21.80 2.30
CA VAL A 84 -11.21 -21.44 2.61
C VAL A 84 -11.43 -19.95 2.39
N CYS A 85 -12.64 -19.62 1.94
CA CYS A 85 -13.08 -18.25 1.74
C CYS A 85 -13.38 -17.60 3.09
N GLU A 86 -12.47 -16.77 3.57
CA GLU A 86 -12.57 -16.15 4.89
C GLU A 86 -13.00 -14.69 4.79
N LYS A 87 -13.71 -14.22 5.82
CA LYS A 87 -14.11 -12.82 5.92
C LYS A 87 -12.87 -11.95 6.02
N GLY A 88 -12.71 -11.07 5.04
CA GLY A 88 -11.73 -10.01 5.16
C GLY A 88 -12.23 -8.99 6.18
N ASP A 89 -11.99 -9.25 7.46
CA ASP A 89 -11.81 -8.18 8.45
C ASP A 89 -10.40 -7.56 8.31
N ARG A 90 -9.82 -7.65 7.10
CA ARG A 90 -8.50 -7.17 6.73
C ARG A 90 -8.59 -5.71 6.35
N LYS A 91 -7.70 -4.94 6.94
CA LYS A 91 -7.69 -3.49 6.98
C LYS A 91 -6.73 -2.95 5.92
N PHE A 92 -7.14 -1.87 5.26
CA PHE A 92 -6.36 -1.24 4.20
C PHE A 92 -5.43 -0.14 4.73
N ASP A 93 -4.57 0.39 3.86
CA ASP A 93 -3.66 1.50 4.19
C ASP A 93 -4.41 2.65 4.91
N ASN A 94 -3.85 3.08 6.06
CA ASN A 94 -4.41 4.06 7.00
C ASN A 94 -5.54 3.59 7.93
N GLU A 95 -5.90 2.31 7.94
CA GLU A 95 -6.86 1.75 8.91
C GLU A 95 -6.19 1.24 10.19
N HIS A 96 -6.94 1.23 11.31
CA HIS A 96 -6.42 0.87 12.63
C HIS A 96 -6.17 -0.62 12.81
N CYS A 97 -4.95 -1.06 13.07
CA CYS A 97 -4.60 -2.46 13.29
C CYS A 97 -4.08 -2.74 14.70
N VAL A 98 -4.20 -4.00 15.13
CA VAL A 98 -3.57 -4.50 16.36
C VAL A 98 -2.26 -5.23 16.04
N ASN A 99 -2.23 -5.97 14.93
CA ASN A 99 -1.07 -6.75 14.49
C ASN A 99 -1.00 -6.80 12.95
N ASN A 100 0.10 -7.33 12.39
CA ASN A 100 0.32 -7.35 10.93
C ASN A 100 -0.71 -8.19 10.17
N ASN A 101 -1.31 -9.22 10.79
CA ASN A 101 -2.29 -10.08 10.14
C ASN A 101 -3.60 -9.33 9.87
N ASP A 102 -3.86 -8.24 10.59
CA ASP A 102 -4.96 -7.33 10.31
C ASP A 102 -4.77 -6.63 8.95
N CYS A 103 -3.54 -6.44 8.46
CA CYS A 103 -3.23 -5.50 7.37
C CYS A 103 -3.14 -6.11 5.98
N TRP A 104 -3.86 -7.21 5.68
CA TRP A 104 -3.74 -7.92 4.40
C TRP A 104 -2.27 -8.25 4.04
N ASN A 105 -1.67 -7.52 3.09
CA ASN A 105 -0.27 -7.69 2.68
C ASN A 105 0.66 -6.62 3.28
N ASP A 106 0.09 -5.65 3.98
CA ASP A 106 0.73 -4.48 4.55
C ASP A 106 1.24 -4.75 5.97
N ILE A 107 1.87 -3.74 6.59
CA ILE A 107 2.40 -3.84 7.95
C ILE A 107 1.55 -3.02 8.91
N CYS A 108 1.37 -3.53 10.13
CA CYS A 108 0.76 -2.78 11.21
C CYS A 108 1.81 -1.95 11.92
N LEU A 109 1.91 -0.67 11.55
CA LEU A 109 2.88 0.25 12.11
C LEU A 109 2.18 1.30 12.98
N ASN A 110 2.56 1.35 14.27
CA ASN A 110 1.95 2.24 15.26
C ASN A 110 0.42 2.14 15.30
N GLY A 111 -0.11 0.93 15.17
CA GLY A 111 -1.54 0.66 15.19
C GLY A 111 -2.29 1.12 13.93
N ILE A 112 -1.59 1.37 12.83
CA ILE A 112 -2.15 1.72 11.52
C ILE A 112 -1.55 0.84 10.43
N CYS A 113 -2.37 0.30 9.53
CA CYS A 113 -1.90 -0.45 8.37
C CYS A 113 -1.18 0.46 7.38
N ARG A 114 -0.01 0.04 6.91
CA ARG A 114 0.86 0.79 6.02
C ARG A 114 1.38 -0.07 4.89
N LYS A 115 1.37 0.50 3.69
CA LYS A 115 1.81 -0.17 2.45
C LYS A 115 3.16 -0.87 2.55
N THR A 116 3.32 -1.92 1.74
CA THR A 116 4.57 -2.67 1.63
C THR A 116 5.78 -1.89 1.07
N ASP A 117 5.60 -0.69 0.55
CA ASP A 117 6.74 0.16 0.16
C ASP A 117 7.27 1.00 1.34
N THR A 118 6.65 0.91 2.52
CA THR A 118 7.14 1.53 3.77
C THR A 118 8.53 1.04 4.12
N CYS A 119 9.39 1.97 4.52
CA CYS A 119 10.80 1.72 4.83
C CYS A 119 11.22 2.41 6.14
N GLY A 120 12.20 1.82 6.83
CA GLY A 120 12.82 2.39 8.02
C GLY A 120 14.05 3.23 7.69
N SER A 121 14.77 2.87 6.63
CA SER A 121 16.05 3.41 6.20
C SER A 121 16.31 3.10 4.72
N THR A 122 17.29 3.78 4.13
CA THR A 122 17.65 3.54 2.72
C THR A 122 18.09 2.09 2.44
N SER A 123 18.64 1.38 3.42
CA SER A 123 19.02 -0.03 3.25
C SER A 123 17.84 -0.99 3.10
N ASP A 124 16.62 -0.56 3.46
CA ASP A 124 15.40 -1.34 3.22
C ASP A 124 14.93 -1.24 1.75
N CYS A 125 15.56 -0.38 0.95
CA CYS A 125 15.17 -0.09 -0.42
C CYS A 125 16.08 -0.81 -1.42
N GLY A 126 15.47 -1.25 -2.53
CA GLY A 126 16.21 -1.81 -3.67
C GLY A 126 17.11 -0.79 -4.36
N GLU A 127 17.97 -1.28 -5.24
CA GLU A 127 18.98 -0.48 -5.95
C GLU A 127 18.37 0.79 -6.60
N GLY A 128 19.06 1.92 -6.42
CA GLY A 128 18.65 3.22 -6.96
C GLY A 128 17.48 3.90 -6.23
N LYS A 129 16.95 3.33 -5.15
CA LYS A 129 15.89 3.94 -4.32
C LYS A 129 16.41 4.34 -2.94
N VAL A 130 15.74 5.32 -2.34
CA VAL A 130 16.02 5.81 -0.99
C VAL A 130 14.75 5.85 -0.16
N CYS A 131 14.92 5.76 1.15
CA CYS A 131 13.80 5.82 2.07
C CYS A 131 13.46 7.26 2.41
N ARG A 132 12.29 7.74 1.95
CA ARG A 132 11.90 9.14 2.16
C ARG A 132 10.41 9.40 2.26
N PHE A 133 10.04 10.56 2.78
CA PHE A 133 8.68 11.06 2.66
C PHE A 133 8.38 11.40 1.20
N THR A 134 7.40 10.71 0.62
CA THR A 134 6.98 10.92 -0.77
C THR A 134 6.06 12.12 -0.92
N ARG A 135 5.37 12.49 0.16
CA ARG A 135 4.48 13.65 0.25
C ARG A 135 5.10 14.73 1.14
N ILE A 136 4.95 15.98 0.72
CA ILE A 136 5.42 17.13 1.52
C ILE A 136 4.30 17.51 2.48
N LYS A 137 4.57 17.49 3.78
CA LYS A 137 3.61 17.84 4.84
C LYS A 137 4.08 19.04 5.63
N ARG A 138 3.53 20.24 5.41
CA ARG A 138 4.02 21.45 6.09
C ARG A 138 3.76 21.43 7.60
N ASN A 139 2.63 20.87 8.02
CA ASN A 139 2.29 20.75 9.42
C ASN A 139 3.12 19.63 10.06
N PRO A 140 3.91 19.91 11.11
CA PRO A 140 4.62 18.88 11.87
C PRO A 140 3.69 17.73 12.27
N LEU A 141 2.47 18.04 12.74
CA LEU A 141 1.47 17.06 13.18
C LEU A 141 1.05 16.07 12.08
N ASP A 142 1.01 16.51 10.83
CA ASP A 142 0.69 15.64 9.69
C ASP A 142 1.88 14.77 9.32
N LEU A 143 3.09 15.29 9.50
CA LEU A 143 4.34 14.57 9.27
C LEU A 143 4.54 13.47 10.33
N GLU A 144 4.05 13.67 11.56
CA GLU A 144 4.07 12.64 12.62
C GLU A 144 3.27 11.39 12.27
N LYS A 145 2.22 11.57 11.49
CA LYS A 145 1.36 10.48 11.02
C LYS A 145 1.81 9.90 9.69
N ASP A 146 2.81 10.49 9.05
CA ASP A 146 3.30 10.06 7.75
C ASP A 146 4.38 8.99 7.92
N VAL A 147 4.56 8.19 6.88
CA VAL A 147 5.58 7.15 6.83
C VAL A 147 6.48 7.36 5.62
N ARG A 148 7.74 6.93 5.75
CA ARG A 148 8.66 6.96 4.62
C ARG A 148 8.44 5.73 3.76
N ALA A 149 8.64 5.90 2.46
CA ALA A 149 8.55 4.82 1.49
C ALA A 149 9.77 4.81 0.56
N CYS A 150 10.06 3.65 -0.02
CA CYS A 150 11.14 3.49 -0.99
C CYS A 150 10.78 4.18 -2.30
N ALA A 151 11.47 5.28 -2.60
CA ALA A 151 11.24 6.10 -3.77
C ALA A 151 12.55 6.53 -4.44
N ALA A 152 12.47 7.07 -5.65
CA ALA A 152 13.63 7.69 -6.28
C ALA A 152 14.15 8.87 -5.42
N PRO A 153 15.48 9.09 -5.37
CA PRO A 153 16.08 10.21 -4.66
C PRO A 153 15.50 11.55 -5.10
N ASP A 154 15.31 12.44 -4.13
CA ASP A 154 14.84 13.78 -4.40
C ASP A 154 16.03 14.77 -4.41
N LYS A 155 16.04 15.72 -5.34
CA LYS A 155 17.13 16.72 -5.44
C LYS A 155 17.34 17.53 -4.16
N SER A 156 16.29 17.74 -3.37
CA SER A 156 16.38 18.40 -2.07
C SER A 156 16.67 17.44 -0.91
N LYS A 157 16.55 16.12 -1.14
CA LYS A 157 16.64 15.06 -0.14
C LYS A 157 15.58 15.11 0.96
N TYR A 158 14.43 15.74 0.68
CA TYR A 158 13.35 15.85 1.67
C TYR A 158 12.90 14.48 2.18
N GLY A 159 12.95 14.29 3.50
CA GLY A 159 12.60 13.04 4.18
C GLY A 159 13.65 11.93 4.09
N GLU A 160 14.77 12.16 3.40
CA GLU A 160 15.89 11.22 3.33
C GLU A 160 16.76 11.32 4.58
N ASP A 161 17.54 10.25 4.82
CA ASP A 161 18.49 10.18 5.91
C ASP A 161 19.61 11.23 5.75
N CYS A 162 20.07 11.80 6.87
CA CYS A 162 21.19 12.73 6.93
C CYS A 162 21.99 12.59 8.23
N GLU A 163 23.19 13.15 8.22
CA GLU A 163 24.06 13.26 9.40
C GLU A 163 24.29 14.72 9.77
N SER A 164 24.26 15.62 8.79
CA SER A 164 24.45 17.06 8.97
C SER A 164 23.58 17.89 8.04
N ASN A 165 23.48 19.19 8.31
CA ASN A 165 22.77 20.14 7.44
C ASN A 165 23.36 20.21 6.02
N ALA A 166 24.64 19.84 5.84
CA ALA A 166 25.30 19.85 4.54
C ALA A 166 24.79 18.74 3.62
N ASP A 167 24.23 17.66 4.19
CA ASP A 167 23.66 16.57 3.40
C ASP A 167 22.36 16.98 2.74
N CYS A 168 21.68 18.00 3.26
CA CYS A 168 20.35 18.41 2.84
C CYS A 168 20.39 19.46 1.72
N GLY A 169 19.46 19.35 0.77
CA GLY A 169 19.37 20.27 -0.36
C GLY A 169 18.43 21.46 -0.13
N LYS A 170 18.22 22.23 -1.19
CA LYS A 170 17.28 23.36 -1.21
C LYS A 170 15.97 22.93 -1.85
N ARG A 171 14.83 23.27 -1.22
CA ARG A 171 13.49 23.02 -1.76
C ARG A 171 12.66 24.30 -1.81
N ARG A 172 11.79 24.42 -2.81
CA ARG A 172 10.77 25.49 -2.83
C ARG A 172 9.73 25.19 -1.77
N LEU A 173 9.45 26.17 -0.91
CA LEU A 173 8.32 26.07 0.01
C LEU A 173 7.04 25.78 -0.79
N PRO A 174 6.18 24.85 -0.35
CA PRO A 174 4.85 24.73 -0.90
C PRO A 174 4.16 26.09 -0.75
N ALA A 175 3.48 26.55 -1.80
CA ALA A 175 2.79 27.83 -1.76
C ALA A 175 1.84 27.82 -0.54
N PRO A 176 1.87 28.83 0.34
CA PRO A 176 0.87 28.91 1.37
C PRO A 176 -0.51 28.92 0.69
N ASN A 177 -1.50 28.27 1.30
CA ASN A 177 -2.91 28.40 0.94
C ASN A 177 -3.36 29.84 1.24
N VAL A 178 -2.78 30.82 0.56
CA VAL A 178 -3.23 32.20 0.63
C VAL A 178 -4.46 32.23 -0.26
N ALA A 179 -5.63 32.37 0.37
CA ALA A 179 -6.86 32.71 -0.31
C ALA A 179 -6.54 33.78 -1.37
N ARG A 180 -6.86 33.44 -2.62
CA ARG A 180 -6.54 34.21 -3.82
C ARG A 180 -7.22 35.58 -3.72
N ARG A 181 -6.60 36.54 -3.01
CA ARG A 181 -7.05 37.93 -2.99
C ARG A 181 -6.90 38.46 -4.41
N LYS A 182 -8.02 38.51 -5.14
CA LYS A 182 -8.14 39.08 -6.48
C LYS A 182 -7.80 40.57 -6.37
N GLY A 183 -6.61 40.93 -6.80
CA GLY A 183 -6.18 42.32 -6.96
C GLY A 183 -5.35 42.44 -8.24
N PRO A 184 -5.56 43.49 -9.05
CA PRO A 184 -5.09 43.53 -10.44
C PRO A 184 -3.56 43.72 -10.60
N ASN A 185 -2.79 43.88 -9.51
CA ASN A 185 -1.40 44.33 -9.64
C ASN A 185 -0.42 43.76 -8.59
N ARG A 186 -0.47 42.46 -8.29
CA ARG A 186 0.59 41.81 -7.49
C ARG A 186 1.37 40.81 -8.31
N ARG A 187 2.61 41.20 -8.68
CA ARG A 187 3.67 40.29 -9.12
C ARG A 187 3.64 39.05 -8.21
N ARG A 188 3.46 37.86 -8.77
CA ARG A 188 3.53 36.61 -8.00
C ARG A 188 4.88 36.58 -7.27
N PRO A 189 4.91 36.53 -5.93
CA PRO A 189 6.16 36.37 -5.20
C PRO A 189 6.87 35.14 -5.75
N LYS A 190 8.12 35.30 -6.20
CA LYS A 190 8.92 34.15 -6.65
C LYS A 190 9.00 33.15 -5.48
N PRO A 191 8.72 31.86 -5.70
CA PRO A 191 8.75 30.88 -4.63
C PRO A 191 10.14 30.82 -4.02
N LYS A 192 10.25 31.20 -2.74
CA LYS A 192 11.51 31.19 -1.99
C LYS A 192 11.97 29.74 -1.85
N LYS A 193 13.20 29.45 -2.29
CA LYS A 193 13.88 28.19 -1.97
C LYS A 193 14.41 28.31 -0.54
N VAL A 194 14.14 27.30 0.28
CA VAL A 194 14.61 27.19 1.65
C VAL A 194 15.60 26.03 1.72
N GLN A 195 16.66 26.24 2.49
CA GLN A 195 17.63 25.22 2.82
C GLN A 195 16.98 24.26 3.82
N LEU A 196 16.90 22.98 3.46
CA LEU A 196 16.47 21.95 4.41
C LEU A 196 17.56 21.76 5.47
N GLN A 197 17.15 21.31 6.64
CA GLN A 197 18.01 21.05 7.79
C GLN A 197 17.92 19.59 8.19
N CYS A 198 19.04 19.05 8.66
CA CYS A 198 19.09 17.72 9.22
C CYS A 198 18.54 17.75 10.63
N ARG A 199 17.35 17.18 10.82
CA ARG A 199 16.64 17.14 12.09
C ARG A 199 16.34 15.69 12.42
N SER A 200 16.86 15.24 13.56
CA SER A 200 16.71 13.86 14.02
C SER A 200 17.20 12.81 13.00
N GLY A 201 18.23 13.19 12.21
CA GLY A 201 18.79 12.35 11.15
C GLY A 201 17.99 12.31 9.85
N ILE A 202 17.06 13.25 9.65
CA ILE A 202 16.22 13.37 8.45
C ILE A 202 16.22 14.81 7.92
N CYS A 203 16.32 14.98 6.59
CA CYS A 203 16.27 16.30 5.96
C CYS A 203 14.84 16.84 5.90
N LEU A 204 14.56 17.91 6.64
CA LEU A 204 13.24 18.54 6.76
C LEU A 204 13.29 20.06 6.60
N TYR A 205 12.14 20.71 6.44
CA TYR A 205 12.11 22.17 6.52
C TYR A 205 12.47 22.64 7.94
N PRO A 206 13.11 23.81 8.10
CA PRO A 206 13.49 24.33 9.41
C PRO A 206 12.31 24.50 10.39
N ASP A 207 11.11 24.76 9.87
CA ASP A 207 9.87 24.97 10.64
C ASP A 207 9.09 23.68 10.94
N GLN A 208 9.53 22.53 10.43
CA GLN A 208 8.83 21.25 10.56
C GLN A 208 9.20 20.43 11.80
N HIS A 209 10.06 20.95 12.67
CA HIS A 209 10.44 20.28 13.90
C HIS A 209 10.17 21.23 15.07
N LEU A 210 9.13 20.93 15.86
CA LEU A 210 8.70 21.78 16.98
C LEU A 210 9.71 21.81 18.14
N PHE A 211 10.60 20.81 18.22
CA PHE A 211 11.60 20.64 19.27
C PHE A 211 12.92 20.16 18.65
N ASN A 212 14.10 20.47 19.18
CA ASN A 212 15.37 19.98 18.60
C ASN A 212 15.55 18.44 18.64
N GLN A 213 14.59 17.71 19.22
CA GLN A 213 14.54 16.26 19.36
C GLN A 213 13.16 15.73 18.95
N ALA A 214 13.11 14.48 18.49
CA ALA A 214 11.90 13.85 17.97
C ALA A 214 10.95 13.32 19.05
N PHE A 215 9.66 13.28 18.73
CA PHE A 215 8.58 12.75 19.59
C PHE A 215 8.40 11.23 19.39
N TYR A 216 7.50 10.63 20.17
CA TYR A 216 7.22 9.19 20.13
C TYR A 216 6.74 8.71 18.74
N GLY A 217 7.23 7.56 18.30
CA GLY A 217 6.90 6.97 16.99
C GLY A 217 7.67 7.56 15.81
N TRP A 218 8.41 8.65 16.02
CA TRP A 218 9.21 9.28 14.96
C TRP A 218 10.41 8.42 14.53
N PRO A 219 10.76 8.35 13.24
CA PRO A 219 11.92 7.58 12.80
C PRO A 219 13.23 8.15 13.37
N CYS A 220 14.08 7.28 13.89
CA CYS A 220 15.34 7.65 14.52
C CYS A 220 16.50 6.77 14.08
N ARG A 221 17.73 7.28 14.19
CA ARG A 221 18.96 6.50 13.93
C ARG A 221 19.73 6.18 15.21
N LYS A 222 19.71 7.11 16.17
CA LYS A 222 20.36 7.00 17.48
C LYS A 222 19.46 7.55 18.57
N ASN A 223 19.71 7.12 19.81
CA ASN A 223 18.99 7.55 21.00
C ASN A 223 18.89 9.07 21.13
N ALA A 224 19.97 9.80 20.86
CA ALA A 224 20.01 11.25 20.92
C ALA A 224 19.08 11.98 19.92
N HIS A 225 18.54 11.28 18.92
CA HIS A 225 17.53 11.86 18.03
C HIS A 225 16.16 11.96 18.71
N CYS A 226 15.91 11.15 19.74
CA CYS A 226 14.63 11.04 20.42
C CYS A 226 14.62 11.88 21.69
N ARG A 227 13.52 12.59 21.94
CA ARG A 227 13.31 13.33 23.20
C ARG A 227 13.33 12.42 24.42
N SER A 228 12.96 11.16 24.23
CA SER A 228 13.00 10.10 25.24
C SER A 228 14.37 9.44 25.40
N GLU A 229 15.37 9.84 24.60
CA GLU A 229 16.68 9.18 24.52
C GLU A 229 16.60 7.69 24.19
N THR A 230 15.48 7.24 23.62
CA THR A 230 15.23 5.82 23.38
C THR A 230 14.81 5.63 21.93
N CYS A 231 15.71 5.08 21.12
CA CYS A 231 15.47 4.71 19.74
C CYS A 231 15.41 3.18 19.63
N LYS A 232 14.19 2.63 19.55
CA LYS A 232 13.96 1.18 19.55
C LYS A 232 13.80 0.67 18.13
N ALA A 233 14.37 -0.49 17.84
CA ALA A 233 14.19 -1.18 16.58
C ALA A 233 13.03 -2.18 16.70
N SER A 234 12.12 -2.13 15.73
CA SER A 234 11.02 -3.08 15.56
C SER A 234 11.14 -3.72 14.18
N THR A 235 11.05 -5.05 14.12
CA THR A 235 11.15 -5.81 12.87
C THR A 235 9.78 -6.22 12.36
N TYR A 236 9.53 -6.02 11.08
CA TYR A 236 8.31 -6.35 10.37
C TYR A 236 8.62 -7.31 9.21
N ARG A 237 7.57 -7.90 8.63
CA ARG A 237 7.67 -8.85 7.49
C ARG A 237 8.65 -9.99 7.71
N HIS A 238 8.46 -10.74 8.80
CA HIS A 238 9.31 -11.88 9.12
C HIS A 238 10.81 -11.51 9.19
N GLY A 239 11.13 -10.33 9.74
CA GLY A 239 12.50 -9.85 9.91
C GLY A 239 13.10 -9.08 8.72
N LYS A 240 12.36 -8.91 7.61
CA LYS A 240 12.88 -8.26 6.39
C LYS A 240 12.88 -6.73 6.43
N LEU A 241 12.11 -6.11 7.32
CA LEU A 241 12.04 -4.66 7.45
C LEU A 241 12.34 -4.29 8.90
N THR A 242 13.36 -3.47 9.14
CA THR A 242 13.67 -2.96 10.48
C THR A 242 13.37 -1.48 10.55
N MET A 243 12.39 -1.09 11.37
CA MET A 243 12.10 0.32 11.61
C MET A 243 12.62 0.73 12.98
N LYS A 244 13.41 1.79 13.01
CA LYS A 244 13.86 2.42 14.25
C LYS A 244 13.02 3.64 14.53
N THR A 245 12.33 3.65 15.65
CA THR A 245 11.45 4.75 16.06
C THR A 245 11.72 5.17 17.50
N CYS A 246 11.39 6.41 17.82
CA CYS A 246 11.50 6.94 19.17
C CYS A 246 10.43 6.30 20.06
N HIS A 247 10.83 5.71 21.19
CA HIS A 247 9.93 5.07 22.14
C HIS A 247 9.96 5.78 23.50
N TYR A 248 8.95 5.58 24.35
CA TYR A 248 9.03 6.06 25.73
C TYR A 248 10.21 5.39 26.45
N LYS A 249 10.84 6.12 27.37
CA LYS A 249 11.85 5.54 28.27
C LYS A 249 11.13 4.51 29.14
N GLU A 250 11.46 3.23 28.99
CA GLU A 250 10.91 2.17 29.84
C GLU A 250 11.30 2.51 31.29
N ARG A 251 10.30 2.69 32.16
CA ARG A 251 10.57 2.80 33.60
C ARG A 251 11.10 1.44 34.01
N GLN A 252 12.34 1.38 34.50
CA GLN A 252 12.87 0.18 35.14
C GLN A 252 11.96 -0.10 36.34
N SER A 253 11.19 -1.19 36.25
CA SER A 253 10.39 -1.76 37.32
C SER A 253 11.27 -2.56 38.26
#